data_AF-A0A9W8LTN7-F1
#
_entry.id   AF-A0A9W8LTN7-F1
#
_cell.length_a   1.000
_cell.length_b   1.000
_cell.length_c   1.000
_cell.angle_alpha   90.00
_cell.angle_beta   90.00
_cell.angle_gamma   90.00
#
_symmetry.space_group_name_H-M   'P 1'
#
loop_
_entity.id
_entity.type
_entity.pdbx_description
1 polymer ?
#
loop_
_entity_poly.entity_id
_entity_poly.type
_entity_poly.pdbx_seq_one_letter_code
_entity_poly.pdbx_strand_id
1 'polypeptide(L)'
;MKTTSHIAWSLGVAALMQITAVAASPPQHVFALHRPQVPEPSVDAATLQAHHTASDNTSSSTKWERIESIPALPNQQLRIKQPKLCDTNLTQYSGYLDTDKDHHFFFWFFEARNVSKNKDAPVILWMNGGPGCSSSLGALMEHGPCRVDKGGKTMSLHRYGWNDQAHIIFIDQPLNVGFSYGKRVFDSYTAGEDVYNFLQLFYHAFPEYSNGDLHIFSESYGGHFVPATAKAIQEKNTEYSEKQRLGLLSPAEGQKRVLPLTSIGIGNGITDPLIQYKSYSTIACNSTYEPVLTKDQCDYIDEL
;
A
#
# COMPACT_ATOMS: atom_id res chain seq x y z
N MET A 1 -12.62 58.22 -23.30
CA MET A 1 -13.79 58.08 -24.21
C MET A 1 -13.70 56.67 -24.78
N LYS A 2 -14.27 55.62 -24.18
CA LYS A 2 -15.69 55.20 -24.13
C LYS A 2 -16.43 55.37 -25.46
N THR A 3 -16.56 54.27 -26.20
CA THR A 3 -17.82 53.85 -26.84
C THR A 3 -17.85 52.32 -26.92
N THR A 4 -18.79 51.76 -26.17
CA THR A 4 -19.30 50.39 -26.15
C THR A 4 -20.33 50.19 -27.27
N SER A 5 -20.44 48.98 -27.83
CA SER A 5 -21.72 48.47 -28.32
C SER A 5 -21.82 46.96 -28.10
N HIS A 6 -22.77 46.57 -27.25
CA HIS A 6 -23.28 45.22 -27.07
C HIS A 6 -24.25 44.87 -28.20
N ILE A 7 -24.24 43.60 -28.67
CA ILE A 7 -25.44 42.93 -29.19
C ILE A 7 -25.42 41.48 -28.70
N ALA A 8 -26.57 41.02 -28.22
CA ALA A 8 -26.79 39.75 -27.54
C ALA A 8 -27.90 38.95 -28.25
N TRP A 9 -27.71 37.62 -28.30
CA TRP A 9 -28.65 36.48 -28.40
C TRP A 9 -29.70 36.40 -29.54
N SER A 10 -29.72 35.25 -30.25
CA SER A 10 -30.75 34.19 -30.07
C SER A 10 -30.66 33.01 -31.08
N LEU A 11 -30.66 31.79 -30.52
CA LEU A 11 -31.43 30.55 -30.85
C LEU A 11 -31.35 29.84 -32.24
N GLY A 12 -31.17 28.51 -32.17
CA GLY A 12 -31.47 27.51 -33.22
C GLY A 12 -30.74 26.18 -32.98
N VAL A 13 -31.23 25.28 -32.11
CA VAL A 13 -32.05 24.07 -32.38
C VAL A 13 -31.37 22.96 -33.21
N ALA A 14 -31.06 21.87 -32.49
CA ALA A 14 -31.11 20.43 -32.82
C ALA A 14 -30.70 19.87 -34.19
N ALA A 15 -29.77 18.91 -34.16
CA ALA A 15 -29.84 17.70 -34.99
C ALA A 15 -29.36 16.48 -34.20
N LEU A 16 -30.30 15.57 -33.93
CA LEU A 16 -30.06 14.17 -33.55
C LEU A 16 -29.36 13.45 -34.71
N MET A 17 -28.35 12.64 -34.41
CA MET A 17 -28.17 11.36 -35.12
C MET A 17 -27.82 10.27 -34.10
N GLN A 18 -28.78 9.36 -33.92
CA GLN A 18 -28.61 8.07 -33.28
C GLN A 18 -27.87 7.13 -34.24
N ILE A 19 -26.83 6.45 -33.75
CA ILE A 19 -26.48 5.12 -34.24
C ILE A 19 -26.34 4.22 -33.01
N THR A 20 -27.30 3.32 -32.88
CA THR A 20 -27.33 2.23 -31.90
C THR A 20 -26.42 1.09 -32.33
N ALA A 21 -25.54 0.64 -31.44
CA ALA A 21 -25.17 -0.76 -31.33
C ALA A 21 -25.05 -1.12 -29.85
N VAL A 22 -25.87 -2.08 -29.45
CA VAL A 22 -26.10 -2.52 -28.07
C VAL A 22 -25.07 -3.59 -27.69
N ALA A 23 -24.35 -3.37 -26.61
CA ALA A 23 -23.88 -4.41 -25.70
C ALA A 23 -23.76 -3.79 -24.29
N ALA A 24 -24.84 -3.90 -23.51
CA ALA A 24 -24.93 -3.35 -22.18
C ALA A 24 -24.07 -4.15 -21.19
N SER A 25 -23.06 -3.50 -20.61
CA SER A 25 -22.53 -3.83 -19.28
C SER A 25 -23.02 -2.76 -18.31
N PRO A 26 -23.39 -3.11 -17.05
CA PRO A 26 -23.94 -2.13 -16.12
C PRO A 26 -22.90 -1.05 -15.81
N PRO A 27 -23.32 0.22 -15.64
CA PRO A 27 -22.40 1.32 -15.39
C PRO A 27 -21.65 1.09 -14.06
N GLN A 28 -20.33 1.04 -14.14
CA GLN A 28 -19.47 1.17 -12.97
C GLN A 28 -19.77 2.51 -12.31
N HIS A 29 -20.13 2.49 -11.02
CA HIS A 29 -20.29 3.71 -10.24
C HIS A 29 -18.96 4.46 -10.21
N VAL A 30 -18.86 5.52 -11.01
CA VAL A 30 -17.83 6.54 -10.86
C VAL A 30 -18.08 7.19 -9.50
N PHE A 31 -17.24 6.88 -8.51
CA PHE A 31 -17.17 7.65 -7.28
C PHE A 31 -16.70 9.06 -7.63
N ALA A 32 -17.65 9.98 -7.78
CA ALA A 32 -17.36 11.40 -7.74
C ALA A 32 -16.79 11.68 -6.34
N LEU A 33 -15.53 12.13 -6.28
CA LEU A 33 -14.91 12.62 -5.04
C LEU A 33 -15.64 13.91 -4.63
N HIS A 34 -16.74 13.77 -3.90
CA HIS A 34 -17.29 14.84 -3.09
C HIS A 34 -16.30 15.05 -1.95
N ARG A 35 -15.57 16.18 -1.95
CA ARG A 35 -14.69 16.57 -0.86
C ARG A 35 -15.58 16.80 0.38
N PRO A 36 -15.59 15.93 1.39
CA PRO A 36 -16.37 16.21 2.59
C PRO A 36 -15.68 17.37 3.30
N GLN A 37 -16.42 18.43 3.63
CA GLN A 37 -15.95 19.38 4.64
C GLN A 37 -15.99 18.66 5.98
N VAL A 38 -14.90 17.99 6.33
CA VAL A 38 -14.68 17.45 7.67
C VAL A 38 -14.34 18.64 8.59
N PRO A 39 -15.07 18.86 9.69
CA PRO A 39 -14.69 19.86 10.69
C PRO A 39 -13.30 19.54 11.22
N GLU A 40 -12.40 20.51 11.30
CA GLU A 40 -11.11 20.30 11.95
C GLU A 40 -11.34 19.87 13.41
N PRO A 41 -10.80 18.72 13.85
CA PRO A 41 -10.80 18.39 15.26
C PRO A 41 -9.88 19.37 15.99
N SER A 42 -10.41 20.05 17.01
CA SER A 42 -9.66 20.94 17.89
C SER A 42 -8.66 20.14 18.71
N VAL A 43 -7.46 19.93 18.17
CA VAL A 43 -6.31 19.41 18.93
C VAL A 43 -5.35 20.56 19.13
N ASP A 44 -5.11 20.88 20.40
CA ASP A 44 -4.33 22.01 20.87
C ASP A 44 -2.97 22.08 20.15
N ALA A 45 -2.71 23.21 19.47
CA ALA A 45 -1.50 23.43 18.68
C ALA A 45 -0.21 23.38 19.53
N ALA A 46 -0.34 23.50 20.85
CA ALA A 46 0.76 23.43 21.79
C ALA A 46 1.39 22.03 21.93
N THR A 47 0.69 20.95 21.56
CA THR A 47 1.19 19.57 21.71
C THR A 47 2.03 19.11 20.50
N LEU A 48 2.20 19.96 19.48
CA LEU A 48 2.65 19.56 18.13
C LEU A 48 4.10 19.93 17.78
N GLN A 49 4.92 20.33 18.75
CA GLN A 49 6.35 20.62 18.56
C GLN A 49 7.25 19.59 19.26
N ALA A 50 7.09 18.32 18.93
CA ALA A 50 8.12 17.32 19.23
C ALA A 50 9.12 17.26 18.07
N HIS A 51 10.07 18.20 18.03
CA HIS A 51 11.24 18.08 17.17
C HIS A 51 12.19 17.04 17.78
N HIS A 52 12.10 15.78 17.33
CA HIS A 52 13.08 14.78 17.70
C HIS A 52 14.25 14.83 16.72
N THR A 53 15.40 15.31 17.22
CA THR A 53 16.70 14.93 16.67
C THR A 53 16.80 13.41 16.75
N ALA A 54 17.13 12.74 15.64
CA ALA A 54 17.59 11.37 15.70
C ALA A 54 18.76 11.35 16.70
N SER A 55 18.49 10.89 17.92
CA SER A 55 19.44 10.92 19.02
C SER A 55 20.54 9.93 18.68
N ASP A 56 21.72 10.45 18.37
CA ASP A 56 22.95 9.73 18.06
C ASP A 56 23.57 9.08 19.31
N ASN A 57 22.72 8.49 20.15
CA ASN A 57 23.08 7.83 21.40
C ASN A 57 22.66 6.36 21.33
N THR A 58 22.98 5.69 20.22
CA THR A 58 22.88 4.25 20.14
C THR A 58 24.12 3.64 20.76
N SER A 59 24.01 3.21 22.02
CA SER A 59 24.63 1.94 22.38
C SER A 59 24.11 0.92 21.37
N SER A 60 24.92 0.62 20.35
CA SER A 60 24.61 -0.31 19.27
C SER A 60 24.53 -1.72 19.86
N SER A 61 23.42 -2.03 20.52
CA SER A 61 23.04 -3.39 20.82
C SER A 61 22.73 -4.07 19.49
N THR A 62 23.62 -4.98 19.09
CA THR A 62 23.39 -5.92 17.97
C THR A 62 22.32 -6.96 18.30
N LYS A 63 21.81 -6.97 19.53
CA LYS A 63 20.80 -7.91 20.02
C LYS A 63 19.39 -7.48 19.59
N TRP A 64 18.59 -8.44 19.14
CA TRP A 64 17.15 -8.27 18.89
C TRP A 64 16.38 -8.19 20.21
N GLU A 65 15.34 -7.36 20.25
CA GLU A 65 14.53 -7.18 21.45
C GLU A 65 13.57 -8.36 21.64
N ARG A 66 13.02 -8.87 20.53
CA ARG A 66 12.12 -10.02 20.50
C ARG A 66 12.45 -10.90 19.30
N ILE A 67 12.42 -12.22 19.51
CA ILE A 67 12.53 -13.23 18.44
C ILE A 67 11.34 -14.18 18.60
N GLU A 68 10.52 -14.29 17.56
CA GLU A 68 9.33 -15.15 17.55
C GLU A 68 9.47 -16.23 16.48
N SER A 69 9.02 -17.45 16.80
CA SER A 69 9.01 -18.58 15.86
C SER A 69 7.77 -19.43 16.11
N ILE A 70 7.37 -20.23 15.12
CA ILE A 70 6.18 -21.09 15.24
C ILE A 70 6.60 -22.54 15.00
N PRO A 71 6.20 -23.49 15.87
CA PRO A 71 6.60 -24.89 15.71
C PRO A 71 6.26 -25.49 14.33
N ALA A 72 5.16 -25.01 13.72
CA ALA A 72 4.72 -25.43 12.40
C ALA A 72 5.58 -24.89 11.23
N LEU A 73 6.43 -23.88 11.46
CA LEU A 73 7.36 -23.31 10.49
C LEU A 73 8.76 -23.23 11.12
N PRO A 74 9.43 -24.39 11.31
CA PRO A 74 10.65 -24.49 12.13
C PRO A 74 11.87 -23.72 11.58
N ASN A 75 11.83 -23.30 10.31
CA ASN A 75 12.89 -22.53 9.68
C ASN A 75 12.55 -21.03 9.55
N GLN A 76 11.48 -20.59 10.21
CA GLN A 76 11.00 -19.23 10.07
C GLN A 76 10.91 -18.52 11.42
N GLN A 77 11.34 -17.26 11.46
CA GLN A 77 11.31 -16.46 12.67
C GLN A 77 11.14 -14.96 12.35
N LEU A 78 10.56 -14.23 13.30
CA LEU A 78 10.51 -12.77 13.28
C LEU A 78 11.50 -12.21 14.29
N ARG A 79 12.43 -11.39 13.84
CA ARG A 79 13.40 -10.66 14.66
C ARG A 79 12.97 -9.21 14.74
N ILE A 80 12.64 -8.73 15.93
CA ILE A 80 11.92 -7.46 16.12
C ILE A 80 12.71 -6.50 17.01
N LYS A 81 12.64 -5.21 16.66
CA LYS A 81 13.00 -4.05 17.48
C LYS A 81 11.83 -3.07 17.52
N GLN A 82 11.82 -2.20 18.53
CA GLN A 82 10.83 -1.15 18.72
C GLN A 82 11.48 0.23 18.60
N PRO A 83 11.71 0.73 17.36
CA PRO A 83 12.36 2.03 17.17
C PRO A 83 11.47 3.19 17.66
N LYS A 84 12.07 4.37 17.81
CA LYS A 84 11.36 5.62 18.06
C LYS A 84 11.70 6.63 16.97
N LEU A 85 10.69 7.27 16.39
CA LEU A 85 10.83 8.25 15.31
C LEU A 85 10.28 9.62 15.70
N CYS A 86 9.25 10.08 14.98
CA CYS A 86 8.68 11.42 15.08
C CYS A 86 7.67 11.61 16.21
N ASP A 87 7.18 10.51 16.80
CA ASP A 87 6.27 10.51 17.94
C ASP A 87 6.68 9.40 18.90
N THR A 88 6.97 9.76 20.15
CA THR A 88 7.38 8.81 21.19
C THR A 88 6.25 7.94 21.71
N ASN A 89 5.00 8.33 21.47
CA ASN A 89 3.80 7.59 21.88
C ASN A 89 3.29 6.64 20.79
N LEU A 90 3.85 6.71 19.58
CA LEU A 90 3.48 5.83 18.48
C LEU A 90 4.16 4.46 18.64
N THR A 91 3.34 3.43 18.86
CA THR A 91 3.79 2.04 18.80
C THR A 91 4.22 1.71 17.37
N GLN A 92 5.45 1.22 17.23
CA GLN A 92 6.01 0.81 15.96
C GLN A 92 6.95 -0.37 16.16
N TYR A 93 6.99 -1.29 15.21
CA TYR A 93 7.91 -2.41 15.22
C TYR A 93 8.65 -2.45 13.89
N SER A 94 9.95 -2.65 13.91
CA SER A 94 10.71 -2.93 12.70
C SER A 94 11.59 -4.15 12.90
N GLY A 95 11.98 -4.78 11.81
CA GLY A 95 12.75 -5.98 11.92
C GLY A 95 12.77 -6.81 10.66
N TYR A 96 13.08 -8.08 10.84
CA TYR A 96 13.18 -9.04 9.75
C TYR A 96 12.27 -10.22 10.00
N LEU A 97 11.55 -10.61 8.96
CA LEU A 97 11.12 -11.98 8.80
C LEU A 97 12.24 -12.78 8.14
N ASP A 98 12.59 -13.89 8.75
CA ASP A 98 13.44 -14.90 8.15
C ASP A 98 12.56 -16.07 7.70
N THR A 99 12.57 -16.45 6.42
CA THR A 99 11.78 -17.59 5.90
C THR A 99 12.63 -18.83 5.58
N ASP A 100 13.95 -18.64 5.45
CA ASP A 100 14.98 -19.67 5.36
C ASP A 100 16.32 -19.04 5.79
N LYS A 101 17.42 -19.81 5.77
CA LYS A 101 18.77 -19.36 6.15
C LYS A 101 19.28 -18.12 5.42
N ASP A 102 18.75 -17.84 4.24
CA ASP A 102 19.24 -16.78 3.35
C ASP A 102 18.11 -15.86 2.86
N HIS A 103 16.92 -15.89 3.47
CA HIS A 103 15.80 -15.05 3.04
C HIS A 103 15.35 -14.17 4.21
N HIS A 104 15.58 -12.85 4.10
CA HIS A 104 15.36 -11.90 5.16
C HIS A 104 14.55 -10.69 4.66
N PHE A 105 13.26 -10.65 4.96
CA PHE A 105 12.36 -9.57 4.58
C PHE A 105 12.29 -8.51 5.69
N PHE A 106 12.73 -7.30 5.38
CA PHE A 106 12.55 -6.16 6.26
C PHE A 106 11.09 -5.70 6.25
N PHE A 107 10.58 -5.39 7.44
CA PHE A 107 9.29 -4.75 7.60
C PHE A 107 9.35 -3.62 8.61
N TRP A 108 8.40 -2.69 8.46
CA TRP A 108 8.14 -1.64 9.42
C TRP A 108 6.64 -1.51 9.64
N PHE A 109 6.21 -1.84 10.85
CA PHE A 109 4.84 -1.73 11.32
C PHE A 109 4.62 -0.45 12.12
N PHE A 110 3.47 0.18 11.91
CA PHE A 110 2.98 1.30 12.70
C PHE A 110 1.54 1.04 13.15
N GLU A 111 1.30 1.19 14.45
CA GLU A 111 -0.02 1.04 15.02
C GLU A 111 -0.94 2.20 14.60
N ALA A 112 -2.24 1.91 14.51
CA ALA A 112 -3.28 2.91 14.38
C ALA A 112 -3.21 3.91 15.54
N ARG A 113 -3.39 5.21 15.25
CA ARG A 113 -3.34 6.27 16.28
C ARG A 113 -4.65 6.42 17.04
N ASN A 114 -5.78 6.05 16.43
CA ASN A 114 -7.09 6.25 17.05
C ASN A 114 -7.44 5.10 18.01
N VAL A 115 -7.11 5.31 19.29
CA VAL A 115 -7.28 4.35 20.41
C VAL A 115 -8.66 3.71 20.48
N SER A 116 -9.73 4.42 20.10
CA SER A 116 -11.09 3.87 20.10
C SER A 116 -11.29 2.71 19.13
N LYS A 117 -10.44 2.63 18.10
CA LYS A 117 -10.46 1.58 17.07
C LYS A 117 -9.30 0.59 17.20
N ASN A 118 -8.31 0.81 18.06
CA ASN A 118 -7.00 0.15 17.96
C ASN A 118 -7.02 -1.38 17.90
N LYS A 119 -7.93 -2.07 18.61
CA LYS A 119 -7.98 -3.54 18.60
C LYS A 119 -8.62 -4.14 17.35
N ASP A 120 -9.55 -3.40 16.73
CA ASP A 120 -10.34 -3.85 15.58
C ASP A 120 -10.08 -2.99 14.34
N ALA A 121 -9.04 -2.15 14.38
CA ALA A 121 -8.65 -1.31 13.26
C ALA A 121 -8.16 -2.21 12.11
N PRO A 122 -8.49 -1.85 10.86
CA PRO A 122 -8.03 -2.60 9.70
C PRO A 122 -6.50 -2.58 9.62
N VAL A 123 -5.93 -3.61 9.03
CA VAL A 123 -4.51 -3.74 8.73
C VAL A 123 -4.30 -3.49 7.24
N ILE A 124 -3.47 -2.52 6.90
CA ILE A 124 -3.02 -2.28 5.54
C ILE A 124 -1.60 -2.82 5.40
N LEU A 125 -1.41 -3.80 4.52
CA LEU A 125 -0.08 -4.12 4.02
C LEU A 125 0.20 -3.25 2.80
N TRP A 126 1.26 -2.47 2.86
CA TRP A 126 1.75 -1.62 1.79
C TRP A 126 3.07 -2.14 1.23
N MET A 127 3.14 -2.13 -0.10
CA MET A 127 4.38 -2.34 -0.84
C MET A 127 4.53 -1.30 -1.95
N ASN A 128 5.71 -0.71 -2.14
CA ASN A 128 5.98 0.13 -3.32
C ASN A 128 6.30 -0.75 -4.56
N GLY A 129 6.27 -0.12 -5.75
CA GLY A 129 6.50 -0.78 -7.04
C GLY A 129 7.97 -0.85 -7.48
N GLY A 130 8.25 -0.36 -8.69
CA GLY A 130 9.57 -0.37 -9.33
C GLY A 130 9.59 -1.21 -10.61
N PRO A 131 9.79 -2.55 -10.56
CA PRO A 131 10.00 -3.39 -9.36
C PRO A 131 11.34 -3.09 -8.68
N GLY A 132 11.36 -3.16 -7.36
CA GLY A 132 12.59 -3.06 -6.57
C GLY A 132 12.74 -1.80 -5.71
N CYS A 133 11.68 -1.00 -5.60
CA CYS A 133 11.68 0.19 -4.74
C CYS A 133 11.31 -0.20 -3.30
N SER A 134 12.03 0.34 -2.32
CA SER A 134 11.74 0.12 -0.91
C SER A 134 10.40 0.72 -0.52
N SER A 135 9.66 0.00 0.33
CA SER A 135 8.42 0.48 0.94
C SER A 135 8.64 1.52 2.03
N SER A 136 9.90 1.76 2.41
CA SER A 136 10.29 2.93 3.20
C SER A 136 9.98 4.24 2.46
N LEU A 137 9.86 4.21 1.12
CA LEU A 137 9.36 5.35 0.33
C LEU A 137 7.92 5.69 0.75
N GLY A 138 7.01 4.72 0.75
CA GLY A 138 5.65 4.90 1.26
C GLY A 138 5.61 5.36 2.71
N ALA A 139 6.45 4.75 3.56
CA ALA A 139 6.49 5.04 4.99
C ALA A 139 6.91 6.48 5.30
N LEU A 140 7.87 7.03 4.55
CA LEU A 140 8.51 8.30 4.90
C LEU A 140 8.14 9.46 3.96
N MET A 141 7.70 9.16 2.74
CA MET A 141 7.48 10.16 1.68
C MET A 141 6.03 10.23 1.18
N GLU A 142 5.19 9.22 1.45
CA GLU A 142 3.82 9.18 0.89
C GLU A 142 2.72 9.20 1.94
N HIS A 143 2.56 8.16 2.74
CA HIS A 143 1.37 8.03 3.61
C HIS A 143 1.64 7.39 4.96
N GLY A 144 2.90 7.09 5.29
CA GLY A 144 3.25 6.71 6.66
C GLY A 144 3.15 7.85 7.68
N PRO A 145 3.42 7.53 8.96
CA PRO A 145 3.17 8.43 10.09
C PRO A 145 4.18 9.56 10.23
N CYS A 146 5.36 9.46 9.61
CA CYS A 146 6.44 10.42 9.81
C CYS A 146 6.93 10.97 8.47
N ARG A 147 7.41 12.22 8.48
CA ARG A 147 8.13 12.86 7.38
C ARG A 147 9.57 13.11 7.77
N VAL A 148 10.47 12.92 6.82
CA VAL A 148 11.84 13.41 6.94
C VAL A 148 11.84 14.92 6.69
N ASP A 149 12.32 15.69 7.67
CA ASP A 149 12.37 17.15 7.56
C ASP A 149 13.48 17.59 6.60
N LYS A 150 13.39 18.86 6.16
CA LYS A 150 14.42 19.48 5.33
C LYS A 150 15.80 19.34 6.01
N GLY A 151 16.75 18.78 5.27
CA GLY A 151 18.11 18.53 5.76
C GLY A 151 18.34 17.13 6.32
N GLY A 152 17.32 16.28 6.42
CA GLY A 152 17.48 14.83 6.64
C GLY A 152 17.94 14.41 8.03
N LYS A 153 17.89 15.32 9.03
CA LYS A 153 18.39 15.06 10.40
C LYS A 153 17.29 14.83 11.44
N THR A 154 16.09 15.29 11.14
CA THR A 154 14.93 15.22 12.02
C THR A 154 13.73 14.67 11.27
N MET A 155 12.75 14.20 12.03
CA MET A 155 11.49 13.74 11.48
C MET A 155 10.33 14.39 12.22
N SER A 156 9.28 14.72 11.48
CA SER A 156 8.06 15.32 12.01
C SER A 156 6.85 14.42 11.76
N LEU A 157 5.84 14.55 12.63
CA LEU A 157 4.61 13.78 12.52
C LEU A 157 3.81 14.18 11.26
N HIS A 158 3.42 13.20 10.45
CA HIS A 158 2.53 13.36 9.34
C HIS A 158 1.07 13.23 9.80
N ARG A 159 0.35 14.36 9.87
CA ARG A 159 -1.04 14.37 10.36
C ARG A 159 -2.01 13.59 9.47
N TYR A 160 -1.72 13.51 8.17
CA TYR A 160 -2.54 12.79 7.18
C TYR A 160 -2.00 11.39 6.85
N GLY A 161 -1.19 10.82 7.74
CA GLY A 161 -0.75 9.44 7.60
C GLY A 161 -1.95 8.49 7.62
N TRP A 162 -1.92 7.45 6.79
CA TRP A 162 -3.00 6.45 6.75
C TRP A 162 -3.17 5.71 8.09
N ASN A 163 -2.12 5.71 8.92
CA ASN A 163 -2.18 5.09 10.24
C ASN A 163 -3.03 5.89 11.24
N ASP A 164 -3.68 6.97 10.81
CA ASP A 164 -4.76 7.60 11.56
C ASP A 164 -5.96 6.65 11.77
N GLN A 165 -6.23 5.76 10.81
CA GLN A 165 -7.42 4.91 10.80
C GLN A 165 -7.11 3.41 10.68
N ALA A 166 -5.87 3.03 10.43
CA ALA A 166 -5.46 1.64 10.19
C ALA A 166 -4.10 1.34 10.83
N HIS A 167 -3.84 0.08 11.13
CA HIS A 167 -2.46 -0.39 11.30
C HIS A 167 -1.81 -0.49 9.92
N ILE A 168 -0.53 -0.16 9.80
CA ILE A 168 0.17 -0.24 8.52
C ILE A 168 1.45 -1.04 8.63
N ILE A 169 1.60 -2.01 7.74
CA ILE A 169 2.83 -2.75 7.53
C ILE A 169 3.45 -2.29 6.21
N PHE A 170 4.64 -1.72 6.27
CA PHE A 170 5.49 -1.48 5.11
C PHE A 170 6.45 -2.65 4.97
N ILE A 171 6.45 -3.35 3.83
CA ILE A 171 7.33 -4.48 3.59
C ILE A 171 8.24 -4.23 2.39
N ASP A 172 9.55 -4.43 2.57
CA ASP A 172 10.51 -4.38 1.48
C ASP A 172 10.50 -5.72 0.73
N GLN A 173 9.92 -5.72 -0.47
CA GLN A 173 9.79 -6.91 -1.31
C GLN A 173 9.98 -6.54 -2.79
N PRO A 174 10.45 -7.47 -3.65
CA PRO A 174 10.97 -8.81 -3.33
C PRO A 174 12.31 -8.79 -2.56
N LEU A 175 12.95 -9.96 -2.36
CA LEU A 175 14.28 -10.01 -1.72
C LEU A 175 15.32 -9.15 -2.47
N ASN A 176 16.22 -8.53 -1.70
CA ASN A 176 17.22 -7.53 -2.13
C ASN A 176 16.65 -6.14 -2.45
N VAL A 177 15.44 -5.84 -2.00
CA VAL A 177 14.84 -4.49 -2.02
C VAL A 177 15.06 -3.81 -0.69
N GLY A 178 15.47 -2.54 -0.72
CA GLY A 178 15.63 -1.73 0.49
C GLY A 178 16.55 -2.41 1.52
N PHE A 179 15.99 -2.72 2.68
CA PHE A 179 16.72 -3.40 3.75
C PHE A 179 16.59 -4.93 3.73
N SER A 180 15.72 -5.49 2.88
CA SER A 180 15.59 -6.94 2.67
C SER A 180 16.78 -7.50 1.91
N TYR A 181 17.22 -8.71 2.24
CA TYR A 181 18.38 -9.35 1.60
C TYR A 181 18.21 -10.87 1.50
N GLY A 182 18.82 -11.46 0.48
CA GLY A 182 18.81 -12.91 0.31
C GLY A 182 18.97 -13.42 -1.12
N LYS A 183 18.66 -14.70 -1.34
CA LYS A 183 18.59 -15.25 -2.70
C LYS A 183 17.51 -14.56 -3.53
N ARG A 184 17.89 -14.10 -4.71
CA ARG A 184 17.01 -13.29 -5.57
C ARG A 184 15.79 -14.07 -6.09
N VAL A 185 14.64 -13.41 -6.05
CA VAL A 185 13.37 -13.83 -6.66
C VAL A 185 13.14 -12.99 -7.93
N PHE A 186 12.62 -13.60 -8.99
CA PHE A 186 12.52 -12.96 -10.31
C PHE A 186 11.10 -12.79 -10.86
N ASP A 187 10.07 -13.30 -10.18
CA ASP A 187 8.69 -13.19 -10.62
C ASP A 187 7.72 -12.76 -9.51
N SER A 188 6.59 -12.18 -9.90
CA SER A 188 5.61 -11.63 -8.97
C SER A 188 4.81 -12.70 -8.22
N TYR A 189 4.69 -13.92 -8.75
CA TYR A 189 3.95 -14.99 -8.09
C TYR A 189 4.71 -15.51 -6.88
N THR A 190 6.00 -15.82 -7.04
CA THR A 190 6.86 -16.20 -5.90
C THR A 190 6.95 -15.06 -4.89
N ALA A 191 7.07 -13.81 -5.33
CA ALA A 191 7.03 -12.67 -4.41
C ALA A 191 5.70 -12.59 -3.61
N GLY A 192 4.57 -12.89 -4.25
CA GLY A 192 3.27 -12.96 -3.58
C GLY A 192 3.17 -14.08 -2.53
N GLU A 193 3.77 -15.24 -2.79
CA GLU A 193 3.85 -16.33 -1.81
C GLU A 193 4.72 -15.96 -0.59
N ASP A 194 5.84 -15.26 -0.83
CA ASP A 194 6.70 -14.76 0.24
C ASP A 194 5.97 -13.75 1.14
N VAL A 195 5.22 -12.81 0.55
CA VAL A 195 4.40 -11.85 1.32
C VAL A 195 3.29 -12.57 2.10
N TYR A 196 2.67 -13.59 1.53
CA TYR A 196 1.71 -14.43 2.26
C TYR A 196 2.36 -15.12 3.47
N ASN A 197 3.55 -15.72 3.31
CA ASN A 197 4.28 -16.34 4.42
C ASN A 197 4.63 -15.32 5.51
N PHE A 198 4.98 -14.09 5.11
CA PHE A 198 5.18 -12.99 6.03
C PHE A 198 3.94 -12.69 6.87
N LEU A 199 2.77 -12.56 6.25
CA LEU A 199 1.52 -12.26 6.95
C LEU A 199 1.15 -13.36 7.97
N GLN A 200 1.36 -14.63 7.62
CA GLN A 200 1.11 -15.75 8.54
C GLN A 200 1.96 -15.65 9.81
N LEU A 201 3.22 -15.25 9.68
CA LEU A 201 4.11 -15.10 10.83
C LEU A 201 3.86 -13.81 11.59
N PHE A 202 3.57 -12.72 10.88
CA PHE A 202 3.23 -11.45 11.49
C PHE A 202 2.03 -11.61 12.43
N TYR A 203 0.93 -12.21 11.99
CA TYR A 203 -0.24 -12.43 12.84
C TYR A 203 -0.04 -13.48 13.93
N HIS A 204 0.93 -14.39 13.78
CA HIS A 204 1.31 -15.24 14.90
C HIS A 204 2.07 -14.46 15.97
N ALA A 205 3.00 -13.59 15.57
CA ALA A 205 3.79 -12.79 16.51
C ALA A 205 2.97 -11.67 17.16
N PHE A 206 1.95 -11.16 16.46
CA PHE A 206 1.09 -10.07 16.89
C PHE A 206 -0.40 -10.43 16.69
N PRO A 207 -0.92 -11.42 17.43
CA PRO A 207 -2.30 -11.87 17.31
C PRO A 207 -3.33 -10.79 17.69
N GLU A 208 -2.92 -9.77 18.46
CA GLU A 208 -3.76 -8.62 18.78
C GLU A 208 -4.21 -7.80 17.55
N TYR A 209 -3.51 -7.92 16.42
CA TYR A 209 -3.84 -7.20 15.19
C TYR A 209 -4.61 -8.07 14.17
N SER A 210 -4.87 -9.35 14.47
CA SER A 210 -5.52 -10.27 13.52
C SER A 210 -7.05 -10.17 13.47
N ASN A 211 -7.66 -9.35 14.32
CA ASN A 211 -9.13 -9.18 14.35
C ASN A 211 -9.65 -8.22 13.28
N GLY A 212 -8.81 -7.29 12.82
CA GLY A 212 -9.19 -6.31 11.82
C GLY A 212 -9.21 -6.88 10.39
N ASP A 213 -9.93 -6.20 9.51
CA ASP A 213 -9.89 -6.47 8.07
C ASP A 213 -8.47 -6.29 7.51
N LEU A 214 -8.01 -7.22 6.66
CA LEU A 214 -6.74 -7.09 5.95
C LEU A 214 -6.97 -6.48 4.55
N HIS A 215 -6.18 -5.46 4.24
CA HIS A 215 -6.14 -4.81 2.93
C HIS A 215 -4.71 -4.84 2.35
N ILE A 216 -4.57 -5.15 1.07
CA ILE A 216 -3.26 -5.17 0.39
C ILE A 216 -3.19 -4.11 -0.69
N PHE A 217 -2.38 -3.09 -0.43
CA PHE A 217 -2.32 -1.88 -1.23
C PHE A 217 -0.90 -1.69 -1.79
N SER A 218 -0.82 -1.17 -3.01
CA SER A 218 0.46 -0.85 -3.65
C SER A 218 0.28 0.20 -4.74
N GLU A 219 1.37 0.55 -5.41
CA GLU A 219 1.39 1.48 -6.53
C GLU A 219 2.33 1.05 -7.65
N SER A 220 2.16 1.62 -8.84
CA SER A 220 3.07 1.41 -9.99
C SER A 220 3.18 -0.08 -10.35
N TYR A 221 4.37 -0.70 -10.30
CA TYR A 221 4.54 -2.15 -10.51
C TYR A 221 3.80 -3.01 -9.47
N GLY A 222 3.30 -2.40 -8.40
CA GLY A 222 2.27 -2.93 -7.51
C GLY A 222 1.05 -3.49 -8.21
N GLY A 223 0.76 -3.03 -9.43
CA GLY A 223 -0.26 -3.60 -10.31
C GLY A 223 -0.05 -5.07 -10.67
N HIS A 224 1.16 -5.61 -10.50
CA HIS A 224 1.49 -7.04 -10.60
C HIS A 224 1.61 -7.70 -9.22
N PHE A 225 2.19 -7.02 -8.23
CA PHE A 225 2.41 -7.61 -6.90
C PHE A 225 1.13 -7.86 -6.11
N VAL A 226 0.18 -6.91 -6.15
CA VAL A 226 -1.07 -7.00 -5.37
C VAL A 226 -1.94 -8.17 -5.83
N PRO A 227 -2.24 -8.34 -7.15
CA PRO A 227 -2.99 -9.50 -7.60
C PRO A 227 -2.30 -10.83 -7.30
N ALA A 228 -0.97 -10.89 -7.43
CA ALA A 228 -0.21 -12.10 -7.14
C ALA A 228 -0.28 -12.49 -5.65
N THR A 229 -0.14 -11.51 -4.76
CA THR A 229 -0.26 -11.71 -3.31
C THR A 229 -1.68 -12.13 -2.92
N ALA A 230 -2.70 -11.42 -3.45
CA ALA A 230 -4.10 -11.73 -3.18
C ALA A 230 -4.48 -13.14 -3.65
N LYS A 231 -3.97 -13.56 -4.81
CA LYS A 231 -4.13 -14.92 -5.31
C LYS A 231 -3.54 -15.95 -4.33
N ALA A 232 -2.30 -15.75 -3.89
CA ALA A 232 -1.65 -16.65 -2.93
C ALA A 232 -2.46 -16.79 -1.63
N ILE A 233 -2.96 -15.68 -1.09
CA ILE A 233 -3.82 -15.69 0.11
C ILE A 233 -5.11 -16.47 -0.16
N GLN A 234 -5.81 -16.20 -1.27
CA GLN A 234 -7.09 -16.82 -1.58
C GLN A 234 -6.96 -18.35 -1.74
N GLU A 235 -5.92 -18.80 -2.44
CA GLU A 235 -5.63 -20.22 -2.63
C GLU A 235 -5.34 -20.91 -1.29
N LYS A 236 -4.52 -20.29 -0.43
CA LYS A 236 -4.18 -20.83 0.89
C LYS A 236 -5.35 -20.83 1.86
N ASN A 237 -6.14 -19.76 1.89
CA ASN A 237 -7.37 -19.70 2.67
C ASN A 237 -8.34 -20.82 2.29
N THR A 238 -8.50 -21.08 0.99
CA THR A 238 -9.34 -22.17 0.48
C THR A 238 -8.79 -23.53 0.92
N GLU A 239 -7.48 -23.74 0.79
CA GLU A 239 -6.79 -24.96 1.21
C GLU A 239 -7.01 -25.28 2.71
N TYR A 240 -6.85 -24.28 3.59
CA TYR A 240 -7.03 -24.49 5.03
C TYR A 240 -8.49 -24.69 5.43
N SER A 241 -9.41 -23.97 4.79
CA SER A 241 -10.85 -24.14 5.02
C SER A 241 -11.28 -25.57 4.67
N GLU A 242 -10.76 -26.13 3.57
CA GLU A 242 -11.04 -27.50 3.18
C GLU A 242 -10.40 -28.52 4.13
N LYS A 243 -9.14 -28.32 4.55
CA LYS A 243 -8.50 -29.17 5.56
C LYS A 243 -9.27 -29.18 6.89
N GLN A 244 -9.80 -28.03 7.32
CA GLN A 244 -10.67 -27.94 8.49
C GLN A 244 -11.96 -28.73 8.28
N ARG A 245 -12.63 -28.59 7.12
CA ARG A 245 -13.84 -29.33 6.77
C ARG A 245 -13.64 -30.85 6.77
N LEU A 246 -12.46 -31.31 6.35
CA LEU A 246 -12.07 -32.72 6.32
C LEU A 246 -11.57 -33.25 7.68
N GLY A 247 -11.51 -32.41 8.72
CA GLY A 247 -10.99 -32.81 10.05
C GLY A 247 -9.48 -33.01 10.10
N LEU A 248 -8.74 -32.52 9.09
CA LEU A 248 -7.27 -32.57 9.03
C LEU A 248 -6.60 -31.41 9.79
N LEU A 249 -7.38 -30.40 10.18
CA LEU A 249 -6.96 -29.30 11.05
C LEU A 249 -8.02 -29.07 12.12
N SER A 250 -7.60 -28.80 13.36
CA SER A 250 -8.54 -28.40 14.40
C SER A 250 -9.20 -27.05 14.05
N PRO A 251 -10.42 -26.76 14.52
CA PRO A 251 -11.05 -25.48 14.24
C PRO A 251 -10.22 -24.26 14.67
N ALA A 252 -9.54 -24.37 15.81
CA ALA A 252 -8.69 -23.30 16.33
C ALA A 252 -7.44 -23.08 15.45
N GLU A 253 -6.85 -24.14 14.92
CA GLU A 253 -5.70 -24.03 14.00
C GLU A 253 -6.13 -23.54 12.62
N GLY A 254 -7.25 -24.05 12.09
CA GLY A 254 -7.81 -23.61 10.81
C GLY A 254 -8.11 -22.12 10.81
N GLN A 255 -8.80 -21.62 11.84
CA GLN A 255 -9.14 -20.21 11.96
C GLN A 255 -7.91 -19.29 12.00
N LYS A 256 -6.84 -19.69 12.71
CA LYS A 256 -5.60 -18.91 12.78
C LYS A 256 -4.81 -18.86 11.47
N ARG A 257 -5.12 -19.74 10.51
CA ARG A 257 -4.41 -19.86 9.24
C ARG A 257 -5.10 -19.13 8.09
N VAL A 258 -6.36 -18.74 8.28
CA VAL A 258 -7.15 -17.99 7.29
C VAL A 258 -6.91 -16.51 7.51
N LEU A 259 -6.33 -15.84 6.51
CA LEU A 259 -6.10 -14.40 6.54
C LEU A 259 -7.38 -13.64 6.15
N PRO A 260 -7.81 -12.61 6.90
CA PRO A 260 -9.07 -11.89 6.66
C PRO A 260 -8.92 -10.86 5.52
N LEU A 261 -8.48 -11.30 4.33
CA LEU A 261 -8.32 -10.41 3.17
C LEU A 261 -9.68 -9.89 2.71
N THR A 262 -9.91 -8.59 2.90
CA THR A 262 -11.19 -7.92 2.64
C THR A 262 -11.15 -7.09 1.35
N SER A 263 -10.03 -6.42 1.04
CA SER A 263 -9.88 -5.73 -0.25
C SER A 263 -8.43 -5.58 -0.72
N ILE A 264 -8.29 -5.22 -1.99
CA ILE A 264 -7.03 -4.84 -2.60
C ILE A 264 -7.12 -3.43 -3.20
N GLY A 265 -5.99 -2.73 -3.25
CA GLY A 265 -5.89 -1.38 -3.80
C GLY A 265 -4.63 -1.20 -4.63
N ILE A 266 -4.74 -0.55 -5.79
CA ILE A 266 -3.61 -0.33 -6.70
C ILE A 266 -3.66 1.14 -7.16
N GLY A 267 -2.74 1.96 -6.67
CA GLY A 267 -2.55 3.34 -7.10
C GLY A 267 -1.71 3.41 -8.37
N ASN A 268 -2.22 4.03 -9.44
CA ASN A 268 -1.44 4.30 -10.66
C ASN A 268 -0.67 3.07 -11.19
N GLY A 269 -1.29 1.88 -11.12
CA GLY A 269 -0.60 0.63 -11.39
C GLY A 269 -0.47 0.29 -12.87
N ILE A 270 0.55 -0.50 -13.20
CA ILE A 270 0.60 -1.26 -14.45
C ILE A 270 0.13 -2.69 -14.17
N THR A 271 -1.05 -3.03 -14.69
CA THR A 271 -1.73 -4.32 -14.45
C THR A 271 -2.01 -5.04 -15.76
N ASP A 272 -2.42 -4.30 -16.79
CA ASP A 272 -2.62 -4.82 -18.14
C ASP A 272 -1.80 -4.00 -19.15
N PRO A 273 -0.52 -4.36 -19.38
CA PRO A 273 0.32 -3.67 -20.33
C PRO A 273 -0.25 -3.63 -21.75
N LEU A 274 -0.97 -4.67 -22.18
CA LEU A 274 -1.51 -4.78 -23.54
C LEU A 274 -2.54 -3.67 -23.82
N ILE A 275 -3.35 -3.35 -22.81
CA ILE A 275 -4.32 -2.25 -22.88
C ILE A 275 -3.63 -0.92 -22.57
N GLN A 276 -2.87 -0.85 -21.48
CA GLN A 276 -2.32 0.42 -20.96
C GLN A 276 -1.27 1.04 -21.89
N TYR A 277 -0.45 0.26 -22.60
CA TYR A 277 0.58 0.83 -23.48
C TYR A 277 -0.01 1.68 -24.62
N LYS A 278 -1.21 1.33 -25.10
CA LYS A 278 -1.89 2.10 -26.14
C LYS A 278 -2.30 3.50 -25.66
N SER A 279 -2.47 3.69 -24.35
CA SER A 279 -2.86 4.98 -23.78
C SER A 279 -1.71 5.99 -23.69
N TYR A 280 -0.45 5.58 -23.87
CA TYR A 280 0.69 6.50 -23.81
C TYR A 280 0.58 7.63 -24.83
N SER A 281 0.24 7.30 -26.08
CA SER A 281 0.01 8.31 -27.12
C SER A 281 -1.11 9.26 -26.73
N THR A 282 -2.26 8.71 -26.33
CA THR A 282 -3.42 9.53 -25.92
C THR A 282 -3.08 10.50 -24.81
N ILE A 283 -2.35 10.07 -23.77
CA ILE A 283 -1.96 10.96 -22.66
C ILE A 283 -0.93 12.00 -23.10
N ALA A 284 0.02 11.66 -23.95
CA ALA A 284 1.09 12.57 -24.36
C ALA A 284 0.64 13.60 -25.41
N CYS A 285 -0.30 13.22 -26.27
CA CYS A 285 -0.63 13.92 -27.51
C CYS A 285 -2.06 14.45 -27.59
N ASN A 286 -3.01 13.78 -26.94
CA ASN A 286 -4.44 14.07 -27.07
C ASN A 286 -5.17 13.97 -25.72
N SER A 287 -4.55 14.55 -24.69
CA SER A 287 -5.14 14.61 -23.36
C SER A 287 -5.86 15.93 -23.14
N THR A 288 -6.63 16.05 -22.05
CA THR A 288 -7.20 17.34 -21.62
C THR A 288 -6.14 18.31 -21.08
N TYR A 289 -4.90 17.85 -20.90
CA TYR A 289 -3.73 18.69 -20.69
C TYR A 289 -3.08 19.01 -22.03
N GLU A 290 -2.41 20.16 -22.11
CA GLU A 290 -1.67 20.56 -23.31
C GLU A 290 -0.68 19.46 -23.73
N PRO A 291 -0.57 19.15 -25.04
CA PRO A 291 0.36 18.13 -25.53
C PRO A 291 1.79 18.41 -25.08
N VAL A 292 2.49 17.34 -24.68
CA VAL A 292 3.90 17.41 -24.24
C VAL A 292 4.88 16.94 -25.32
N LEU A 293 4.36 16.45 -26.45
CA LEU A 293 5.11 16.01 -27.62
C LEU A 293 4.76 16.84 -28.85
N THR A 294 5.68 16.89 -29.82
CA THR A 294 5.38 17.49 -31.12
C THR A 294 4.45 16.59 -31.92
N LYS A 295 3.77 17.16 -32.92
CA LYS A 295 2.90 16.41 -33.82
C LYS A 295 3.63 15.22 -34.47
N ASP A 296 4.84 15.44 -34.99
CA ASP A 296 5.62 14.37 -35.62
C ASP A 296 5.97 13.23 -34.65
N GLN A 297 6.18 13.52 -33.37
CA GLN A 297 6.41 12.49 -32.34
C GLN A 297 5.14 11.70 -32.03
N CYS A 298 3.98 12.38 -32.02
CA CYS A 298 2.69 11.74 -31.84
C CYS A 298 2.35 10.79 -32.99
N ASP A 299 2.51 11.25 -34.22
CA ASP A 299 2.27 10.46 -35.43
C ASP A 299 3.17 9.21 -35.44
N TYR A 300 4.44 9.32 -35.02
CA TYR A 300 5.35 8.18 -34.89
C TYR A 300 4.89 7.12 -33.87
N ILE A 301 4.36 7.53 -32.73
CA ILE A 301 3.92 6.59 -31.68
C ILE A 301 2.64 5.86 -32.11
N ASP A 302 1.73 6.54 -32.82
CA ASP A 302 0.47 5.95 -33.29
C ASP A 302 0.67 4.91 -34.40
N GLU A 303 1.84 4.88 -35.05
CA GLU A 303 2.21 3.91 -36.09
C GLU A 303 2.85 2.61 -35.54
N LEU A 304 3.19 2.53 -34.25
CA LEU A 304 3.80 1.37 -33.59
C LEU A 304 2.79 0.27 -33.21
#